data_AF-A0A948UGH3-F1
#
_entry.id   AF-A0A948UGH3-F1
#
_cell.length_a   1.000
_cell.length_b   1.000
_cell.length_c   1.000
_cell.angle_alpha   90.00
_cell.angle_beta   90.00
_cell.angle_gamma   90.00
#
_symmetry.space_group_name_H-M   'P 1'
#
loop_
_entity.id
_entity.type
_entity.pdbx_description
1 polymer ?
#
loop_
_entity_poly.entity_id
_entity_poly.type
_entity_poly.pdbx_seq_one_letter_code
_entity_poly.pdbx_strand_id
1 'polypeptide(L)'
;MRALILSTFVALSLVTIPAAAQEERPRAEVAQGVVVGERTGEVEVFRGLPYAADAGGANRWRAPQPAPSWPGDRDASAFGPICTQRVGVSSPALRARPQSGGGDTHPLSADRPEGR
;
A
#
# COMPACT_ATOMS: atom_id res chain seq x y z
N MET A 1 -58.16 47.33 5.94
CA MET A 1 -57.01 47.72 6.78
C MET A 1 -56.48 46.46 7.44
N ARG A 2 -55.26 46.04 7.06
CA ARG A 2 -54.35 45.09 7.72
C ARG A 2 -54.90 43.69 8.08
N ALA A 3 -54.97 42.81 7.08
CA ALA A 3 -55.08 41.36 7.30
C ALA A 3 -53.72 40.69 7.02
N LEU A 4 -53.16 40.10 8.08
CA LEU A 4 -52.30 38.91 8.10
C LEU A 4 -51.39 38.66 6.88
N ILE A 5 -50.08 38.95 7.00
CA ILE A 5 -49.05 38.24 6.24
C ILE A 5 -48.50 37.17 7.19
N LEU A 6 -49.03 35.96 7.00
CA LEU A 6 -48.64 34.73 7.65
C LEU A 6 -47.15 34.48 7.38
N SER A 7 -46.31 34.66 8.39
CA SER A 7 -44.88 34.34 8.32
C SER A 7 -44.75 32.82 8.18
N THR A 8 -44.55 32.34 6.97
CA THR A 8 -44.09 30.99 6.70
C THR A 8 -42.64 30.90 7.17
N PHE A 9 -42.46 30.57 8.45
CA PHE A 9 -41.23 30.00 8.97
C PHE A 9 -40.98 28.70 8.19
N VAL A 10 -40.30 28.81 7.05
CA VAL A 10 -39.68 27.67 6.39
C VAL A 10 -38.69 27.12 7.41
N ALA A 11 -39.07 26.03 8.05
CA ALA A 11 -38.23 25.28 8.95
C ALA A 11 -36.95 24.91 8.18
N LEU A 12 -35.89 25.69 8.44
CA LEU A 12 -34.53 25.34 8.08
C LEU A 12 -34.13 24.19 9.02
N SER A 13 -34.62 23.00 8.69
CA SER A 13 -34.26 21.76 9.37
C SER A 13 -32.77 21.57 9.15
N LEU A 14 -31.98 21.84 10.18
CA LEU A 14 -30.57 21.49 10.26
C LEU A 14 -30.50 19.96 10.16
N VAL A 15 -30.27 19.45 8.95
CA VAL A 15 -29.94 18.04 8.73
C VAL A 15 -28.53 17.85 9.30
N THR A 16 -28.45 17.31 10.52
CA THR A 16 -27.19 16.83 11.08
C THR A 16 -26.80 15.59 10.30
N ILE A 17 -25.89 15.75 9.34
CA ILE A 17 -25.26 14.60 8.68
C ILE A 17 -24.36 13.96 9.75
N PRO A 18 -24.55 12.67 10.09
CA PRO A 18 -23.61 11.99 10.94
C PRO A 18 -22.29 11.92 10.17
N ALA A 19 -21.25 12.59 10.67
CA ALA A 19 -19.90 12.37 10.18
C ALA A 19 -19.58 10.90 10.44
N ALA A 20 -19.54 10.09 9.38
CA ALA A 20 -19.04 8.73 9.49
C ALA A 20 -17.64 8.83 10.09
N ALA A 21 -17.46 8.27 11.30
CA ALA A 21 -16.16 8.22 11.94
C ALA A 21 -15.22 7.49 10.99
N GLN A 22 -14.26 8.19 10.39
CA GLN A 22 -13.18 7.53 9.69
C GLN A 22 -12.40 6.78 10.78
N GLU A 23 -12.47 5.45 10.75
CA GLU A 23 -11.66 4.63 11.62
C GLU A 23 -10.20 5.03 11.40
N GLU A 24 -9.58 5.59 12.44
CA GLU A 24 -8.25 6.17 12.32
C GLU A 24 -7.26 5.05 11.98
N ARG A 25 -6.68 5.13 10.79
CA ARG A 25 -5.77 4.09 10.32
C ARG A 25 -4.54 4.04 11.22
N PRO A 26 -4.07 2.84 11.61
CA PRO A 26 -2.92 2.72 12.51
C PRO A 26 -1.67 3.32 11.87
N ARG A 27 -0.92 4.06 12.67
CA ARG A 27 0.29 4.80 12.27
C ARG A 27 1.47 4.34 13.11
N ALA A 28 2.62 4.13 12.48
CA ALA A 28 3.86 3.82 13.19
C ALA A 28 5.05 4.62 12.62
N GLU A 29 5.94 5.06 13.50
CA GLU A 29 7.20 5.68 13.13
C GLU A 29 8.29 4.61 13.00
N VAL A 30 9.02 4.62 11.88
CA VAL A 30 10.18 3.76 11.63
C VAL A 30 11.37 4.60 11.16
N ALA A 31 12.57 4.00 11.12
CA ALA A 31 13.80 4.71 10.76
C ALA A 31 13.73 5.42 9.38
N GLN A 32 12.93 4.87 8.46
CA GLN A 32 12.78 5.38 7.09
C GLN A 32 11.66 6.43 6.93
N GLY A 33 10.78 6.60 7.92
CA GLY A 33 9.64 7.52 7.87
C GLY A 33 8.40 6.99 8.59
N VAL A 34 7.23 7.56 8.30
CA VAL A 34 5.94 7.15 8.88
C VAL A 34 5.27 6.13 7.98
N VAL A 35 4.64 5.11 8.57
CA VAL A 35 3.84 4.09 7.87
C VAL A 35 2.40 4.10 8.35
N VAL A 36 1.46 3.87 7.43
CA VAL A 36 0.02 3.85 7.70
C VAL A 36 -0.53 2.49 7.29
N GLY A 37 -0.97 1.70 8.26
CA GLY A 37 -1.47 0.35 8.06
C GLY A 37 -3.00 0.26 7.94
N GLU A 38 -3.50 -0.96 8.12
CA GLU A 38 -4.92 -1.28 8.25
C GLU A 38 -5.20 -1.97 9.59
N ARG A 39 -6.39 -1.76 10.16
CA ARG A 39 -6.86 -2.56 11.28
C ARG A 39 -7.67 -3.74 10.75
N THR A 40 -7.30 -4.95 11.16
CA THR A 40 -8.03 -6.17 10.80
C THR A 40 -8.50 -6.85 12.09
N GLY A 41 -9.77 -6.65 12.45
CA GLY A 41 -10.27 -7.07 13.76
C GLY A 41 -9.54 -6.35 14.89
N GLU A 42 -8.91 -7.12 15.80
CA GLU A 42 -8.19 -6.57 16.96
C GLU A 42 -6.69 -6.32 16.68
N VAL A 43 -6.20 -6.61 15.47
CA VAL A 43 -4.78 -6.44 15.13
C VAL A 43 -4.55 -5.30 14.15
N GLU A 44 -3.40 -4.66 14.29
CA GLU A 44 -2.88 -3.66 13.36
C GLU A 44 -1.91 -4.32 12.40
N VAL A 45 -2.06 -4.03 11.11
CA VAL A 45 -1.41 -4.75 10.04
C VAL A 45 -0.70 -3.75 9.13
N PHE A 46 0.60 -4.00 8.93
CA PHE A 46 1.47 -3.22 8.04
C PHE A 46 2.13 -4.18 7.05
N ARG A 47 1.98 -3.92 5.75
CA ARG A 47 2.39 -4.78 4.64
C ARG A 47 3.21 -3.99 3.62
N GLY A 48 4.04 -4.69 2.84
CA GLY A 48 4.74 -4.09 1.70
C GLY A 48 5.86 -3.10 2.04
N LEU A 49 6.31 -3.04 3.29
CA LEU A 49 7.40 -2.16 3.71
C LEU A 49 8.76 -2.69 3.24
N PRO A 50 9.59 -1.87 2.55
CA PRO A 50 10.92 -2.28 2.17
C PRO A 50 11.86 -2.24 3.38
N TYR A 51 12.60 -3.34 3.58
CA TYR A 51 13.67 -3.43 4.58
C TYR A 51 15.06 -3.20 3.96
N ALA A 52 15.17 -3.22 2.64
CA ALA A 52 16.40 -2.95 1.88
C ALA A 52 16.09 -2.11 0.63
N ALA A 53 17.13 -1.56 0.00
CA ALA A 53 17.02 -0.97 -1.33
C ALA A 53 16.74 -2.02 -2.40
N ASP A 54 16.42 -1.57 -3.61
CA ASP A 54 16.17 -2.44 -4.76
C ASP A 54 17.35 -3.40 -5.02
N ALA A 55 17.02 -4.67 -5.24
CA ALA A 55 17.97 -5.76 -5.43
C ALA A 55 18.36 -5.96 -6.91
N GLY A 56 17.74 -5.20 -7.83
CA GLY A 56 17.99 -5.25 -9.26
C GLY A 56 19.24 -4.49 -9.72
N GLY A 57 19.50 -4.54 -11.03
CA GLY A 57 20.54 -3.74 -11.69
C GLY A 57 21.94 -3.89 -11.07
N ALA A 58 22.54 -2.76 -10.70
CA ALA A 58 23.89 -2.72 -10.12
C ALA A 58 24.00 -3.40 -8.74
N ASN A 59 22.87 -3.61 -8.05
CA ASN A 59 22.82 -4.30 -6.76
C ASN A 59 22.65 -5.82 -6.90
N ARG A 60 22.44 -6.33 -8.12
CA ARG A 60 22.32 -7.76 -8.35
C ARG A 60 23.58 -8.48 -7.90
N TRP A 61 23.40 -9.58 -7.18
CA TRP A 61 24.49 -10.40 -6.61
C TRP A 61 25.38 -9.68 -5.58
N ARG A 62 24.87 -8.61 -4.96
CA ARG A 62 25.54 -7.91 -3.86
C ARG A 62 24.76 -8.08 -2.56
N ALA A 63 25.40 -7.73 -1.45
CA ALA A 63 24.74 -7.64 -0.17
C ALA A 63 23.61 -6.58 -0.21
N PRO A 64 22.49 -6.79 0.52
CA PRO A 64 21.41 -5.83 0.60
C PRO A 64 21.90 -4.46 1.07
N GLN A 65 21.48 -3.40 0.39
CA GLN A 65 21.78 -2.02 0.78
C GLN A 65 20.65 -1.49 1.68
N PRO A 66 20.91 -0.52 2.58
CA PRO A 66 19.88 0.06 3.45
C PRO A 66 18.68 0.58 2.67
N ALA A 67 17.47 0.38 3.20
CA ALA A 67 16.25 0.93 2.59
C ALA A 67 16.30 2.47 2.55
N PRO A 68 15.90 3.09 1.44
CA PRO A 68 15.78 4.54 1.38
C PRO A 68 14.64 5.04 2.27
N SER A 69 14.84 6.20 2.89
CA SER A 69 13.77 6.95 3.53
C SER A 69 12.77 7.47 2.50
N TRP A 70 11.53 7.71 2.92
CA TRP A 70 10.48 8.31 2.08
C TRP A 70 9.94 9.59 2.69
N PRO A 71 9.51 10.56 1.86
CA PRO A 71 8.82 11.73 2.35
C PRO A 71 7.38 11.39 2.74
N GLY A 72 6.90 11.98 3.84
CA GLY A 72 5.52 11.84 4.29
C GLY A 72 5.15 10.42 4.74
N ASP A 73 3.87 10.11 4.65
CA ASP A 73 3.30 8.84 5.09
C ASP A 73 3.35 7.80 3.96
N ARG A 74 3.83 6.60 4.27
CA ARG A 74 3.77 5.45 3.36
C ARG A 74 2.57 4.56 3.66
N ASP A 75 1.74 4.33 2.65
CA ASP A 75 0.66 3.34 2.73
C ASP A 75 1.26 1.92 2.83
N ALA A 76 0.89 1.24 3.91
CA ALA A 76 1.29 -0.11 4.27
C ALA A 76 0.05 -1.03 4.40
N SER A 77 -1.06 -0.72 3.73
CA SER A 77 -2.24 -1.59 3.70
C SER A 77 -2.14 -2.72 2.67
N ALA A 78 -1.27 -2.57 1.66
CA ALA A 78 -1.17 -3.52 0.55
C ALA A 78 0.10 -4.39 0.61
N PHE A 79 0.02 -5.61 0.09
CA PHE A 79 1.20 -6.45 -0.13
C PHE A 79 2.12 -5.85 -1.19
N GLY A 80 3.43 -5.95 -0.95
CA GLY A 80 4.45 -5.61 -1.93
C GLY A 80 4.65 -6.70 -3.00
N PRO A 81 5.55 -6.45 -3.97
CA PRO A 81 5.92 -7.43 -4.98
C PRO A 81 6.59 -8.66 -4.34
N ILE A 82 6.43 -9.81 -4.98
CA ILE A 82 7.12 -11.05 -4.61
C ILE A 82 8.43 -11.19 -5.39
N CYS A 83 9.39 -11.94 -4.84
CA CYS A 83 10.63 -12.25 -5.55
C CYS A 83 10.36 -13.04 -6.84
N THR A 84 11.26 -12.90 -7.82
CA THR A 84 11.25 -13.75 -9.01
C THR A 84 11.42 -15.21 -8.62
N GLN A 85 10.44 -16.05 -8.97
CA GLN A 85 10.46 -17.48 -8.71
C GLN A 85 10.07 -18.24 -9.97
N ARG A 86 10.70 -19.41 -10.21
CA ARG A 86 10.22 -20.35 -11.22
C ARG A 86 8.92 -20.96 -10.70
N VAL A 87 7.78 -20.42 -11.13
CA VAL A 87 6.47 -20.99 -10.79
C VAL A 87 6.36 -22.37 -11.43
N GLY A 88 6.38 -23.41 -10.60
CA GLY A 88 6.14 -24.78 -11.05
C GLY A 88 4.75 -24.88 -11.68
N VAL A 89 4.64 -25.58 -12.81
CA VAL A 89 3.37 -25.76 -13.53
C VAL A 89 2.26 -26.39 -12.67
N SER A 90 2.60 -27.01 -11.54
CA SER A 90 1.70 -27.71 -10.61
C SER A 90 1.15 -26.89 -9.44
N SER A 91 1.39 -25.57 -9.33
CA SER A 91 0.86 -24.75 -8.22
C SER A 91 -0.18 -23.72 -8.66
N PRO A 92 -1.48 -24.10 -8.78
CA PRO A 92 -2.57 -23.19 -9.14
C PRO A 92 -2.70 -21.98 -8.21
N ALA A 93 -2.46 -22.17 -6.91
CA ALA A 93 -2.60 -21.12 -5.89
C ALA A 93 -1.63 -19.93 -6.08
N LEU A 94 -0.43 -20.17 -6.63
CA LEU A 94 0.56 -19.12 -6.84
C LEU A 94 0.26 -18.31 -8.13
N ARG A 95 -0.38 -18.93 -9.13
CA ARG A 95 -0.83 -18.23 -10.36
C ARG A 95 -2.01 -17.31 -10.12
N ALA A 96 -2.88 -17.66 -9.18
CA ALA A 96 -4.13 -16.94 -8.92
C ALA A 96 -3.93 -15.63 -8.13
N ARG A 97 -2.75 -15.38 -7.56
CA ARG A 97 -2.46 -14.10 -6.90
C ARG A 97 -2.17 -13.05 -7.97
N PRO A 98 -2.83 -11.86 -7.93
CA PRO A 98 -2.44 -10.74 -8.77
C PRO A 98 -0.96 -10.45 -8.48
N GLN A 99 -0.10 -10.76 -9.44
CA GLN A 99 1.30 -10.41 -9.35
C GLN A 99 1.32 -8.89 -9.56
N SER A 100 1.37 -8.14 -8.46
CA SER A 100 1.73 -6.72 -8.50
C SER A 100 3.10 -6.65 -9.16
N GLY A 101 3.12 -6.39 -10.47
CA GLY A 101 4.33 -6.39 -11.28
C GLY A 101 5.31 -5.35 -10.74
N GLY A 102 6.25 -5.80 -9.92
CA GLY A 102 7.34 -5.00 -9.41
C GLY A 102 8.65 -5.58 -9.91
N GLY A 103 9.35 -4.80 -10.75
CA GLY A 103 10.74 -5.00 -11.15
C GLY A 103 11.01 -6.26 -11.98
N ASP A 104 11.52 -6.08 -13.19
CA ASP A 104 12.20 -7.12 -13.98
C ASP A 104 11.28 -8.08 -14.75
N THR A 105 10.47 -7.54 -15.66
CA THR A 105 9.87 -8.29 -16.79
C THR A 105 10.89 -8.66 -17.88
N HIS A 106 12.19 -8.69 -17.58
CA HIS A 106 13.17 -9.28 -18.48
C HIS A 106 13.15 -10.80 -18.29
N PRO A 107 12.67 -11.58 -19.27
CA PRO A 107 12.68 -13.04 -19.17
C PRO A 107 14.12 -13.49 -19.02
N LEU A 108 14.45 -14.11 -17.87
CA LEU A 108 15.64 -14.97 -17.68
C LEU A 108 16.81 -14.62 -18.61
N SER A 109 17.39 -13.43 -18.46
CA SER A 109 18.73 -13.18 -19.01
C SER A 109 19.68 -14.04 -18.20
N ALA A 110 19.85 -15.27 -18.67
CA ALA A 110 20.92 -16.15 -18.30
C ALA A 110 22.22 -15.45 -18.72
N ASP A 111 22.81 -14.69 -17.82
CA ASP A 111 24.22 -14.29 -17.94
C ASP A 111 25.03 -15.58 -17.78
N ARG A 112 25.27 -16.24 -18.91
CA ARG A 112 26.34 -17.20 -19.05
C ARG A 112 27.64 -16.42 -18.81
N PRO A 113 28.51 -16.82 -17.87
CA PRO A 113 29.86 -16.28 -17.85
C PRO A 113 30.55 -16.72 -19.15
N GLU A 114 30.77 -15.79 -20.07
CA GLU A 114 31.76 -15.99 -21.12
C GLU A 114 33.14 -16.05 -20.47
N GLY A 115 33.85 -17.15 -20.69
CA GLY A 115 35.25 -17.28 -20.35
C GLY A 115 35.54 -18.12 -19.11
N ARG A 116 35.66 -19.44 -19.32
CA ARG A 116 36.84 -20.19 -18.88
C ARG A 116 37.10 -21.36 -19.81
#